data_AF-A0A3S9VTM3-F1
#
_entry.id   AF-A0A3S9VTM3-F1
#
_cell.length_a   1.000
_cell.length_b   1.000
_cell.length_c   1.000
_cell.angle_alpha   90.00
_cell.angle_beta   90.00
_cell.angle_gamma   90.00
#
_symmetry.space_group_name_H-M   'P 1'
#
loop_
_entity.id
_entity.type
_entity.pdbx_description
1 polymer ?
#
loop_
_entity_poly.entity_id
_entity_poly.type
_entity_poly.pdbx_seq_one_letter_code
_entity_poly.pdbx_strand_id
1 'polypeptide(L)'
;MEKDLFRKVYKQVSGLALKDCPPSSLSGLLHGYLSVYSMVRVYPWLEDEYGSLWDIHDRIREIARVIQELLKDRDLPVDTRAGYVVDLMDAYLLYSDMKFLDTALDAAYEILIPKGSDKMVLPCRTPNICRLLCNCYYFTGEDECGMLAKNLVTEALGISRKFSHEELWDWWGAICFYEDVVGAMELSLEEQISLEEERVRLTTCVKQRKDEMIERFMGSAGEDLGALANVFKILAKRNFYEYNELNGKAFR
;
A
#
# COMPACT_ATOMS: atom_id res chain seq x y z
N MET A 1 12.85 11.50 -18.94
CA MET A 1 11.37 11.54 -19.05
C MET A 1 10.70 11.12 -17.74
N GLU A 2 10.78 9.87 -17.28
CA GLU A 2 10.16 9.49 -15.98
C GLU A 2 10.81 10.17 -14.77
N LYS A 3 12.14 10.33 -14.73
CA LYS A 3 12.83 11.07 -13.64
C LYS A 3 12.40 12.53 -13.53
N ASP A 4 12.25 13.21 -14.67
CA ASP A 4 11.80 14.61 -14.71
C ASP A 4 10.33 14.73 -14.28
N LEU A 5 9.49 13.76 -14.66
CA LEU A 5 8.11 13.68 -14.21
C LEU A 5 8.02 13.44 -12.70
N PHE A 6 8.82 12.52 -12.17
CA PHE A 6 8.82 12.23 -10.73
C PHE A 6 9.22 13.46 -9.91
N ARG A 7 10.28 14.18 -10.30
CA ARG A 7 10.66 15.46 -9.67
C ARG A 7 9.52 16.47 -9.67
N LYS A 8 8.82 16.60 -10.81
CA LYS A 8 7.67 17.51 -10.93
C LYS A 8 6.53 17.11 -9.99
N VAL A 9 6.16 15.84 -9.98
CA VAL A 9 5.11 15.29 -9.11
C VAL A 9 5.49 15.44 -7.64
N TYR A 10 6.74 15.13 -7.28
CA TYR A 10 7.25 15.30 -5.91
C TYR A 10 7.15 16.75 -5.42
N LYS A 11 7.54 17.70 -6.27
CA LYS A 11 7.41 19.13 -5.98
C LYS A 11 5.96 19.57 -5.80
N GLN A 12 5.03 18.97 -6.54
CA GLN A 12 3.60 19.25 -6.36
C GLN A 12 3.08 18.71 -5.02
N VAL A 13 3.34 17.43 -4.70
CA VAL A 13 2.83 16.81 -3.46
C VAL A 13 3.46 17.40 -2.18
N SER A 14 4.73 17.82 -2.25
CA SER A 14 5.41 18.51 -1.14
C SER A 14 4.84 19.89 -0.83
N GLY A 15 4.23 20.56 -1.81
CA GLY A 15 3.56 21.85 -1.62
C GLY A 15 2.11 21.74 -1.14
N LEU A 16 1.52 20.55 -1.05
CA LEU A 16 0.13 20.38 -0.65
C LEU A 16 -0.07 20.66 0.84
N ALA A 17 -1.17 21.31 1.20
CA ALA A 17 -1.64 21.31 2.58
C ALA A 17 -2.54 20.09 2.79
N LEU A 18 -2.23 19.25 3.79
CA LEU A 18 -2.96 17.99 4.01
C LEU A 18 -4.46 18.18 4.29
N LYS A 19 -4.84 19.33 4.88
CA LYS A 19 -6.24 19.71 5.10
C LYS A 19 -7.06 19.87 3.81
N ASP A 20 -6.40 20.14 2.69
CA ASP A 20 -7.02 20.34 1.38
C ASP A 20 -7.00 19.04 0.56
N CYS A 21 -6.36 17.99 1.06
CA CYS A 21 -6.33 16.68 0.42
C CYS A 21 -7.61 15.90 0.70
N PRO A 22 -8.27 15.33 -0.32
CA PRO A 22 -9.39 14.43 -0.09
C PRO A 22 -8.92 13.16 0.65
N PRO A 23 -9.75 12.53 1.50
CA PRO A 23 -9.37 11.30 2.20
C PRO A 23 -8.87 10.18 1.28
N SER A 24 -9.39 10.11 0.06
CA SER A 24 -9.00 9.12 -0.95
C SER A 24 -7.55 9.25 -1.45
N SER A 25 -6.92 10.42 -1.29
CA SER A 25 -5.53 10.62 -1.74
C SER A 25 -4.49 10.29 -0.66
N LEU A 26 -4.90 10.20 0.62
CA LEU A 26 -3.98 10.07 1.75
C LEU A 26 -3.15 8.77 1.69
N SER A 27 -3.76 7.65 1.33
CA SER A 27 -3.03 6.38 1.16
C SER A 27 -1.96 6.51 0.08
N GLY A 28 -2.31 7.06 -1.09
CA GLY A 28 -1.36 7.31 -2.17
C GLY A 28 -0.20 8.20 -1.74
N LEU A 29 -0.49 9.29 -1.02
CA LEU A 29 0.53 10.18 -0.46
C LEU A 29 1.44 9.46 0.53
N LEU A 30 0.86 8.73 1.49
CA LEU A 30 1.61 8.00 2.51
C LEU A 30 2.60 7.02 1.88
N HIS A 31 2.11 6.15 0.98
CA HIS A 31 2.92 5.13 0.32
C HIS A 31 3.99 5.71 -0.60
N GLY A 32 3.68 6.84 -1.25
CA GLY A 32 4.67 7.59 -2.01
C GLY A 32 5.79 8.12 -1.12
N TYR A 33 5.46 8.78 0.00
CA TYR A 33 6.47 9.29 0.92
C TYR A 33 7.26 8.18 1.62
N LEU A 34 6.64 7.06 2.00
CA LEU A 34 7.34 5.88 2.53
C LEU A 34 8.40 5.37 1.53
N SER A 35 8.08 5.39 0.24
CA SER A 35 9.02 5.02 -0.82
C SER A 35 10.16 6.04 -0.97
N VAL A 36 9.85 7.34 -0.92
CA VAL A 36 10.88 8.41 -0.94
C VAL A 36 11.79 8.32 0.28
N TYR A 37 11.22 8.12 1.47
CA TYR A 37 11.97 7.95 2.71
C TYR A 37 12.95 6.79 2.59
N SER A 38 12.47 5.62 2.13
CA SER A 38 13.31 4.44 1.93
C SER A 38 14.45 4.70 0.95
N MET A 39 14.15 5.39 -0.15
CA MET A 39 15.13 5.78 -1.17
C MET A 39 16.20 6.73 -0.61
N VAL A 40 15.80 7.82 0.05
CA VAL A 40 16.73 8.81 0.62
C VAL A 40 17.55 8.22 1.77
N ARG A 41 16.95 7.33 2.58
CA ARG A 41 17.67 6.59 3.62
C ARG A 41 18.80 5.72 3.06
N VAL A 42 18.58 5.07 1.92
CA VAL A 42 19.60 4.23 1.26
C VAL A 42 20.60 5.07 0.45
N TYR A 43 20.15 6.19 -0.13
CA TYR A 43 20.94 7.08 -0.97
C TYR A 43 20.92 8.52 -0.43
N PRO A 44 21.71 8.83 0.62
CA PRO A 44 21.60 10.10 1.35
C PRO A 44 21.88 11.36 0.52
N TRP A 45 22.65 11.27 -0.57
CA TRP A 45 22.88 12.40 -1.48
C TRP A 45 21.61 12.86 -2.21
N LEU A 46 20.52 12.09 -2.13
CA LEU A 46 19.22 12.49 -2.66
C LEU A 46 18.48 13.49 -1.75
N GLU A 47 18.99 13.79 -0.56
CA GLU A 47 18.43 14.85 0.30
C GLU A 47 18.43 16.22 -0.39
N ASP A 48 19.43 16.51 -1.24
CA ASP A 48 19.51 17.76 -2.02
C ASP A 48 18.34 17.92 -3.00
N GLU A 49 17.71 16.81 -3.40
CA GLU A 49 16.65 16.77 -4.41
C GLU A 49 15.26 16.61 -3.78
N TYR A 50 15.16 15.77 -2.75
CA TYR A 50 13.88 15.40 -2.14
C TYR A 50 13.66 15.98 -0.74
N GLY A 51 14.62 16.74 -0.21
CA GLY A 51 14.56 17.27 1.15
C GLY A 51 15.17 16.31 2.18
N SER A 52 15.35 16.80 3.39
CA SER A 52 16.03 16.04 4.43
C SER A 52 15.23 14.79 4.82
N LEU A 53 15.93 13.75 5.29
CA LEU A 53 15.28 12.55 5.80
C LEU A 53 14.26 12.89 6.92
N TRP A 54 14.55 13.93 7.72
CA TRP A 54 13.67 14.40 8.78
C TRP A 54 12.39 15.04 8.24
N ASP A 55 12.46 15.86 7.20
CA ASP A 55 11.27 16.50 6.60
C ASP A 55 10.31 15.45 6.02
N ILE A 56 10.85 14.46 5.31
CA ILE A 56 10.08 13.34 4.75
C ILE A 56 9.45 12.53 5.90
N HIS A 57 10.23 12.27 6.94
CA HIS A 57 9.79 11.61 8.16
C HIS A 57 8.83 12.45 9.01
N ASP A 58 8.77 13.77 8.90
CA ASP A 58 7.70 14.51 9.58
C ASP A 58 6.41 14.42 8.76
N ARG A 59 6.54 14.53 7.44
CA ARG A 59 5.43 14.46 6.49
C ARG A 59 4.64 13.15 6.55
N ILE A 60 5.32 12.01 6.62
CA ILE A 60 4.66 10.70 6.77
C ILE A 60 3.87 10.66 8.10
N ARG A 61 4.41 11.25 9.17
CA ARG A 61 3.78 11.30 10.50
C ARG A 61 2.52 12.16 10.47
N GLU A 62 2.56 13.30 9.80
CA GLU A 62 1.39 14.16 9.61
C GLU A 62 0.27 13.42 8.89
N ILE A 63 0.58 12.74 7.79
CA ILE A 63 -0.41 11.96 7.02
C ILE A 63 -1.00 10.84 7.90
N ALA A 64 -0.15 10.09 8.61
CA ALA A 64 -0.60 9.03 9.52
C ALA A 64 -1.54 9.57 10.61
N ARG A 65 -1.26 10.75 11.18
CA ARG A 65 -2.18 11.38 12.16
C ARG A 65 -3.53 11.75 11.55
N VAL A 66 -3.57 12.24 10.31
CA VAL A 66 -4.85 12.50 9.62
C VAL A 66 -5.62 11.20 9.40
N ILE A 67 -4.95 10.14 8.97
CA ILE A 67 -5.56 8.80 8.81
C ILE A 67 -6.10 8.28 10.15
N GLN A 68 -5.34 8.44 11.23
CA GLN A 68 -5.76 8.05 12.59
C GLN A 68 -7.04 8.77 13.03
N GLU A 69 -7.18 10.06 12.73
CA GLU A 69 -8.41 10.80 13.02
C GLU A 69 -9.59 10.31 12.16
N LEU A 70 -9.36 10.00 10.88
CA LEU A 70 -10.39 9.46 9.99
C LEU A 70 -10.93 8.10 10.45
N LEU A 71 -10.12 7.26 11.08
CA LEU A 71 -10.57 5.96 11.61
C LEU A 71 -11.63 6.07 12.72
N LYS A 72 -11.79 7.25 13.34
CA LYS A 72 -12.86 7.50 14.32
C LYS A 72 -14.23 7.59 13.65
N ASP A 73 -14.28 7.90 12.36
CA ASP A 73 -15.51 7.92 11.59
C ASP A 73 -15.95 6.48 11.24
N ARG A 74 -16.98 6.02 11.93
CA ARG A 74 -17.53 4.66 11.77
C ARG A 74 -18.47 4.57 10.56
N ASP A 75 -18.86 5.68 9.95
CA ASP A 75 -19.73 5.73 8.78
C ASP A 75 -18.95 5.50 7.47
N LEU A 76 -17.62 5.54 7.53
CA LEU A 76 -16.76 5.16 6.41
C LEU A 76 -17.00 3.69 6.00
N PRO A 77 -16.97 3.38 4.68
CA PRO A 77 -17.06 2.01 4.20
C PRO A 77 -16.00 1.12 4.86
N VAL A 78 -16.38 -0.12 5.20
CA VAL A 78 -15.50 -1.07 5.89
C VAL A 78 -14.19 -1.28 5.13
N ASP A 79 -14.26 -1.38 3.79
CA ASP A 79 -13.06 -1.54 2.95
C ASP A 79 -12.11 -0.33 3.05
N THR A 80 -12.65 0.89 3.04
CA THR A 80 -11.87 2.13 3.20
C THR A 80 -11.20 2.17 4.57
N ARG A 81 -11.94 1.82 5.63
CA ARG A 81 -11.40 1.72 6.99
C ARG A 81 -10.29 0.69 7.07
N ALA A 82 -10.44 -0.48 6.46
CA ALA A 82 -9.41 -1.51 6.41
C ALA A 82 -8.12 -0.99 5.74
N GLY A 83 -8.25 -0.24 4.64
CA GLY A 83 -7.12 0.42 3.99
C GLY A 83 -6.38 1.38 4.93
N TYR A 84 -7.11 2.23 5.65
CA TYR A 84 -6.52 3.16 6.63
C TYR A 84 -5.88 2.48 7.84
N VAL A 85 -6.43 1.36 8.30
CA VAL A 85 -5.81 0.55 9.36
C VAL A 85 -4.45 0.03 8.90
N VAL A 86 -4.39 -0.54 7.69
CA VAL A 86 -3.13 -1.03 7.10
C VAL A 86 -2.14 0.11 6.91
N ASP A 87 -2.59 1.27 6.44
CA ASP A 87 -1.74 2.45 6.27
C ASP A 87 -1.10 2.92 7.59
N LEU A 88 -1.83 2.85 8.71
CA LEU A 88 -1.26 3.13 10.04
C LEU A 88 -0.23 2.09 10.48
N MET A 89 -0.48 0.81 10.19
CA MET A 89 0.47 -0.27 10.47
C MET A 89 1.77 -0.10 9.65
N ASP A 90 1.64 0.28 8.38
CA ASP A 90 2.78 0.59 7.51
C ASP A 90 3.57 1.82 8.04
N ALA A 91 2.86 2.84 8.55
CA ALA A 91 3.51 3.97 9.22
C ALA A 91 4.22 3.55 10.53
N TYR A 92 3.62 2.65 11.31
CA TYR A 92 4.26 2.11 12.52
C TYR A 92 5.61 1.46 12.23
N LEU A 93 5.74 0.70 11.13
CA LEU A 93 7.02 0.08 10.74
C LEU A 93 8.16 1.10 10.57
N LEU A 94 7.82 2.37 10.28
CA LEU A 94 8.78 3.45 10.23
C LEU A 94 9.08 4.08 11.61
N TYR A 95 8.05 4.48 12.36
CA TYR A 95 8.25 5.26 13.61
C TYR A 95 8.45 4.41 14.86
N SER A 96 8.01 3.15 14.83
CA SER A 96 7.78 2.35 16.03
C SER A 96 6.88 3.08 17.06
N ASP A 97 5.95 3.92 16.61
CA ASP A 97 5.00 4.62 17.48
C ASP A 97 3.85 3.68 17.85
N MET A 98 3.94 3.10 19.04
CA MET A 98 2.93 2.16 19.55
C MET A 98 1.51 2.72 19.50
N LYS A 99 1.31 4.05 19.56
CA LYS A 99 -0.04 4.62 19.46
C LYS A 99 -0.68 4.37 18.10
N PHE A 100 0.11 4.36 17.01
CA PHE A 100 -0.39 4.00 15.69
C PHE A 100 -0.76 2.52 15.63
N LEU A 101 0.12 1.65 16.14
CA LEU A 101 -0.14 0.21 16.14
C LEU A 101 -1.35 -0.16 16.99
N ASP A 102 -1.44 0.35 18.21
CA ASP A 102 -2.56 0.08 19.13
C ASP A 102 -3.89 0.54 18.51
N THR A 103 -3.93 1.76 17.97
CA THR A 103 -5.14 2.28 17.30
C THR A 103 -5.52 1.44 16.08
N ALA A 104 -4.52 1.01 15.31
CA ALA A 104 -4.74 0.21 14.12
C ALA A 104 -5.26 -1.20 14.47
N LEU A 105 -4.68 -1.86 15.47
CA LEU A 105 -5.11 -3.18 15.93
C LEU A 105 -6.53 -3.13 16.52
N ASP A 106 -6.83 -2.14 17.37
CA ASP A 106 -8.19 -1.95 17.91
C ASP A 106 -9.21 -1.79 16.77
N ALA A 107 -8.90 -0.98 15.76
CA ALA A 107 -9.76 -0.80 14.61
C ALA A 107 -9.84 -2.05 13.72
N ALA A 108 -8.75 -2.81 13.59
CA ALA A 108 -8.70 -4.08 12.86
C ALA A 108 -9.66 -5.11 13.47
N TYR A 109 -9.56 -5.33 14.78
CA TYR A 109 -10.42 -6.29 15.47
C TYR A 109 -11.88 -5.86 15.46
N GLU A 110 -12.19 -4.56 15.52
CA GLU A 110 -13.58 -4.10 15.36
C GLU A 110 -14.13 -4.39 13.95
N ILE A 111 -13.29 -4.32 12.91
CA ILE A 111 -13.68 -4.64 11.53
C ILE A 111 -13.88 -6.15 11.37
N LEU A 112 -12.99 -6.94 11.96
CA LEU A 112 -12.91 -8.39 11.74
C LEU A 112 -13.77 -9.21 12.70
N ILE A 113 -14.09 -8.68 13.88
CA ILE A 113 -14.90 -9.35 14.92
C ILE A 113 -16.20 -8.57 15.12
N PRO A 114 -17.34 -9.08 14.61
CA PRO A 114 -18.64 -8.45 14.80
C PRO A 114 -18.98 -8.31 16.29
N LYS A 115 -19.69 -7.24 16.66
CA LYS A 115 -20.11 -7.01 18.05
C LYS A 115 -20.86 -8.22 18.62
N GLY A 116 -20.36 -8.76 19.73
CA GLY A 116 -20.93 -9.94 20.40
C GLY A 116 -20.44 -11.29 19.85
N SER A 117 -19.51 -11.28 18.91
CA SER A 117 -18.78 -12.46 18.43
C SER A 117 -17.45 -12.60 19.17
N ASP A 118 -17.00 -13.83 19.36
CA ASP A 118 -15.63 -14.21 19.74
C ASP A 118 -14.82 -14.71 18.53
N LYS A 119 -15.43 -14.76 17.34
CA LYS A 119 -14.82 -15.27 16.10
C LYS A 119 -14.61 -14.19 15.07
N MET A 120 -13.50 -14.33 14.36
CA MET A 120 -13.19 -13.51 13.20
C MET A 120 -14.07 -13.89 12.01
N VAL A 121 -14.46 -12.90 11.21
CA VAL A 121 -15.20 -13.11 9.96
C VAL A 121 -14.60 -12.26 8.84
N LEU A 122 -14.89 -12.64 7.60
CA LEU A 122 -14.57 -11.83 6.42
C LEU A 122 -15.70 -10.82 6.18
N PRO A 123 -15.53 -9.52 6.49
CA PRO A 123 -16.60 -8.54 6.33
C PRO A 123 -16.87 -8.24 4.85
N CYS A 124 -15.84 -8.28 4.01
CA CYS A 124 -15.94 -8.18 2.55
C CYS A 124 -14.75 -8.89 1.88
N ARG A 125 -14.86 -9.13 0.57
CA ARG A 125 -13.85 -9.83 -0.25
C ARG A 125 -13.06 -8.81 -1.06
N THR A 126 -12.11 -8.14 -0.40
CA THR A 126 -11.35 -7.04 -1.03
C THR A 126 -9.85 -7.15 -0.75
N PRO A 127 -9.02 -6.49 -1.57
CA PRO A 127 -7.58 -6.43 -1.35
C PRO A 127 -7.18 -5.80 -0.01
N ASN A 128 -7.92 -4.79 0.46
CA ASN A 128 -7.61 -4.14 1.74
C ASN A 128 -7.88 -5.07 2.93
N ILE A 129 -8.95 -5.87 2.90
CA ILE A 129 -9.18 -6.90 3.92
C ILE A 129 -8.10 -7.97 3.87
N CYS A 130 -7.66 -8.40 2.68
CA CYS A 130 -6.54 -9.32 2.56
C CYS A 130 -5.27 -8.75 3.20
N ARG A 131 -4.91 -7.49 2.88
CA ARG A 131 -3.77 -6.80 3.49
C ARG A 131 -3.91 -6.63 5.00
N LEU A 132 -5.12 -6.33 5.48
CA LEU A 132 -5.42 -6.20 6.90
C LEU A 132 -5.15 -7.51 7.64
N LEU A 133 -5.66 -8.62 7.13
CA LEU A 133 -5.44 -9.95 7.70
C LEU A 133 -3.96 -10.33 7.70
N CYS A 134 -3.23 -10.10 6.59
CA CYS A 134 -1.80 -10.35 6.54
C CYS A 134 -1.03 -9.52 7.58
N ASN A 135 -1.39 -8.23 7.76
CA ASN A 135 -0.77 -7.40 8.79
C ASN A 135 -1.11 -7.87 10.20
N CYS A 136 -2.37 -8.22 10.47
CA CYS A 136 -2.77 -8.76 11.76
C CYS A 136 -1.98 -10.04 12.08
N TYR A 137 -1.84 -10.96 11.11
CA TYR A 137 -0.98 -12.13 11.24
C TYR A 137 0.47 -11.74 11.56
N TYR A 138 1.06 -10.78 10.84
CA TYR A 138 2.42 -10.30 11.07
C TYR A 138 2.64 -9.76 12.49
N PHE A 139 1.71 -8.94 13.01
CA PHE A 139 1.87 -8.30 14.32
C PHE A 139 1.46 -9.17 15.50
N THR A 140 0.53 -10.11 15.31
CA THR A 140 -0.09 -10.87 16.41
C THR A 140 0.29 -12.35 16.42
N GLY A 141 0.69 -12.90 15.27
CA GLY A 141 0.93 -14.34 15.10
C GLY A 141 -0.34 -15.19 15.10
N GLU A 142 -1.53 -14.59 14.99
CA GLU A 142 -2.79 -15.34 14.97
C GLU A 142 -2.98 -16.09 13.63
N ASP A 143 -2.87 -17.42 13.67
CA ASP A 143 -3.02 -18.27 12.48
C ASP A 143 -4.37 -18.09 11.76
N GLU A 144 -5.44 -17.73 12.49
CA GLU A 144 -6.76 -17.45 11.90
C GLU A 144 -6.70 -16.32 10.86
N CYS A 145 -5.91 -15.27 11.12
CA CYS A 145 -5.70 -14.17 10.17
C CYS A 145 -5.05 -14.69 8.88
N GLY A 146 -4.00 -15.49 8.99
CA GLY A 146 -3.31 -16.04 7.83
C GLY A 146 -4.19 -17.01 7.04
N MET A 147 -4.98 -17.85 7.71
CA MET A 147 -5.92 -18.78 7.05
C MET A 147 -7.00 -18.03 6.27
N LEU A 148 -7.57 -16.97 6.85
CA LEU A 148 -8.55 -16.14 6.16
C LEU A 148 -7.92 -15.38 4.97
N ALA A 149 -6.68 -14.90 5.10
CA ALA A 149 -5.95 -14.28 4.00
C ALA A 149 -5.68 -15.29 2.87
N LYS A 150 -5.25 -16.53 3.21
CA LYS A 150 -5.07 -17.62 2.24
C LYS A 150 -6.36 -17.85 1.45
N ASN A 151 -7.49 -17.98 2.14
CA ASN A 151 -8.79 -18.20 1.49
C ASN A 151 -9.15 -17.07 0.52
N LEU A 152 -8.93 -15.80 0.91
CA LEU A 152 -9.17 -14.66 0.02
C LEU A 152 -8.27 -14.68 -1.20
N VAL A 153 -6.99 -14.99 -1.04
CA VAL A 153 -6.05 -15.09 -2.17
C VAL A 153 -6.45 -16.24 -3.10
N THR A 154 -6.76 -17.42 -2.58
CA THR A 154 -7.21 -18.56 -3.39
C THR A 154 -8.50 -18.23 -4.16
N GLU A 155 -9.48 -17.58 -3.50
CA GLU A 155 -10.69 -17.09 -4.17
C GLU A 155 -10.37 -16.09 -5.28
N ALA A 156 -9.51 -15.10 -4.98
CA ALA A 156 -9.11 -14.05 -5.92
C ALA A 156 -8.38 -14.61 -7.14
N LEU A 157 -7.48 -15.58 -6.96
CA LEU A 157 -6.79 -16.27 -8.06
C LEU A 157 -7.77 -17.02 -8.96
N GLY A 158 -8.78 -17.68 -8.38
CA GLY A 158 -9.80 -18.40 -9.13
C GLY A 158 -10.66 -17.51 -10.04
N ILE A 159 -10.76 -16.20 -9.74
CA ILE A 159 -11.55 -15.23 -10.51
C ILE A 159 -10.72 -14.09 -11.13
N SER A 160 -9.40 -14.14 -11.03
CA SER A 160 -8.48 -13.05 -11.37
C SER A 160 -8.59 -12.54 -12.82
N ARG A 161 -9.09 -13.40 -13.72
CA ARG A 161 -9.34 -13.08 -15.14
C ARG A 161 -10.56 -12.17 -15.34
N LYS A 162 -11.41 -12.03 -14.32
CA LYS A 162 -12.63 -11.21 -14.34
C LYS A 162 -12.42 -9.84 -13.70
N PHE A 163 -11.28 -9.60 -13.07
CA PHE A 163 -10.99 -8.32 -12.44
C PHE A 163 -11.00 -7.20 -13.48
N SER A 164 -11.64 -6.09 -13.11
CA SER A 164 -11.50 -4.83 -13.82
C SER A 164 -10.06 -4.32 -13.77
N HIS A 165 -9.74 -3.36 -14.62
CA HIS A 165 -8.42 -2.72 -14.63
C HIS A 165 -8.03 -2.09 -13.28
N GLU A 166 -9.01 -1.66 -12.49
CA GLU A 166 -8.77 -1.07 -11.17
C GLU A 166 -8.51 -2.18 -10.14
N GLU A 167 -9.36 -3.20 -10.10
CA GLU A 167 -9.22 -4.33 -9.16
C GLU A 167 -7.92 -5.13 -9.38
N LEU A 168 -7.45 -5.26 -10.62
CA LEU A 168 -6.19 -5.94 -10.94
C LEU A 168 -4.99 -5.34 -10.19
N TRP A 169 -4.97 -4.02 -10.04
CA TRP A 169 -3.91 -3.31 -9.34
C TRP A 169 -3.89 -3.62 -7.85
N ASP A 170 -5.05 -3.47 -7.22
CA ASP A 170 -5.18 -3.56 -5.78
C ASP A 170 -4.98 -5.01 -5.32
N TRP A 171 -5.54 -5.98 -6.04
CA TRP A 171 -5.33 -7.40 -5.76
C TRP A 171 -3.88 -7.83 -5.95
N TRP A 172 -3.18 -7.33 -6.98
CA TRP A 172 -1.76 -7.64 -7.15
C TRP A 172 -0.93 -7.22 -5.94
N GLY A 173 -1.17 -6.01 -5.41
CA GLY A 173 -0.50 -5.55 -4.21
C GLY A 173 -0.77 -6.43 -2.99
N ALA A 174 -2.03 -6.86 -2.81
CA ALA A 174 -2.42 -7.76 -1.72
C ALA A 174 -1.81 -9.16 -1.86
N ILE A 175 -1.77 -9.73 -3.07
CA ILE A 175 -1.18 -11.04 -3.34
C ILE A 175 0.32 -11.04 -3.05
N CYS A 176 1.07 -10.06 -3.55
CA CYS A 176 2.51 -9.97 -3.25
C CYS A 176 2.76 -9.83 -1.74
N PHE A 177 1.95 -9.02 -1.05
CA PHE A 177 2.10 -8.87 0.40
C PHE A 177 1.75 -10.15 1.17
N TYR A 178 0.72 -10.88 0.73
CA TYR A 178 0.41 -12.20 1.25
C TYR A 178 1.58 -13.17 1.06
N GLU A 179 2.19 -13.22 -0.12
CA GLU A 179 3.37 -14.06 -0.39
C GLU A 179 4.53 -13.73 0.57
N ASP A 180 4.83 -12.44 0.75
CA ASP A 180 5.94 -11.97 1.58
C ASP A 180 5.74 -12.24 3.08
N VAL A 181 4.48 -12.24 3.55
CA VAL A 181 4.16 -12.30 5.00
C VAL A 181 3.60 -13.66 5.43
N VAL A 182 2.62 -14.16 4.67
CA VAL A 182 1.84 -15.35 5.00
C VAL A 182 2.26 -16.54 4.14
N GLY A 183 2.93 -16.33 3.00
CA GLY A 183 3.28 -17.37 2.01
C GLY A 183 4.06 -18.58 2.53
N ALA A 184 4.52 -18.56 3.78
CA ALA A 184 4.99 -19.73 4.52
C ALA A 184 3.87 -20.71 4.95
N MET A 185 2.60 -20.34 4.82
CA MET A 185 1.46 -21.24 5.03
C MET A 185 1.47 -22.35 4.00
N GLU A 186 1.16 -23.58 4.44
CA GLU A 186 1.16 -24.78 3.59
C GLU A 186 0.14 -24.65 2.45
N LEU A 187 0.58 -24.08 1.33
CA LEU A 187 -0.09 -24.17 0.05
C LEU A 187 0.20 -25.56 -0.52
N SER A 188 -0.84 -26.22 -1.03
CA SER A 188 -0.65 -27.42 -1.85
C SER A 188 0.16 -27.09 -3.11
N LEU A 189 0.81 -28.09 -3.71
CA LEU A 189 1.61 -27.88 -4.92
C LEU A 189 0.78 -27.29 -6.07
N GLU A 190 -0.49 -27.68 -6.18
CA GLU A 190 -1.43 -27.13 -7.18
C GLU A 190 -1.71 -25.64 -6.95
N GLU A 191 -1.92 -25.24 -5.69
CA GLU A 191 -2.09 -23.83 -5.32
C GLU A 191 -0.82 -23.02 -5.60
N GLN A 192 0.36 -23.57 -5.33
CA GLN A 192 1.65 -22.91 -5.61
C GLN A 192 1.84 -22.66 -7.10
N ILE A 193 1.56 -23.67 -7.95
CA ILE A 193 1.67 -23.55 -9.41
C ILE A 193 0.67 -22.50 -9.93
N SER A 194 -0.60 -22.58 -9.51
CA SER A 194 -1.62 -21.63 -9.93
C SER A 194 -1.29 -20.20 -9.49
N LEU A 195 -0.72 -20.02 -8.30
CA LEU A 195 -0.30 -18.72 -7.79
C LEU A 195 0.85 -18.15 -8.64
N GLU A 196 1.88 -18.93 -8.95
CA GLU A 196 3.00 -18.46 -9.78
C GLU A 196 2.58 -18.10 -11.21
N GLU A 197 1.71 -18.91 -11.83
CA GLU A 197 1.17 -18.62 -13.17
C GLU A 197 0.40 -17.29 -13.21
N GLU A 198 -0.48 -17.09 -12.24
CA GLU A 198 -1.25 -15.85 -12.11
C GLU A 198 -0.35 -14.67 -11.73
N ARG A 199 0.71 -14.91 -10.96
CA ARG A 199 1.69 -13.90 -10.57
C ARG A 199 2.43 -13.34 -11.78
N VAL A 200 2.93 -14.21 -12.65
CA VAL A 200 3.58 -13.81 -13.91
C VAL A 200 2.61 -13.01 -14.80
N ARG A 201 1.36 -13.45 -14.90
CA ARG A 201 0.32 -12.78 -15.68
C ARG A 201 0.02 -11.38 -15.14
N LEU A 202 -0.31 -11.28 -13.85
CA LEU A 202 -0.67 -10.04 -13.18
C LEU A 202 0.48 -9.03 -13.20
N THR A 203 1.73 -9.48 -13.03
CA THR A 203 2.92 -8.61 -13.13
C THR A 203 2.92 -7.79 -14.42
N THR A 204 2.67 -8.45 -15.57
CA THR A 204 2.69 -7.80 -16.88
C THR A 204 1.51 -6.83 -17.03
N CYS A 205 0.30 -7.26 -16.68
CA CYS A 205 -0.91 -6.44 -16.77
C CYS A 205 -0.82 -5.20 -15.88
N VAL A 206 -0.35 -5.37 -14.65
CA VAL A 206 -0.20 -4.27 -13.70
C VAL A 206 0.88 -3.29 -14.16
N LYS A 207 1.99 -3.76 -14.71
CA LYS A 207 3.02 -2.89 -15.29
C LYS A 207 2.44 -1.97 -16.37
N GLN A 208 1.77 -2.57 -17.36
CA GLN A 208 1.12 -1.82 -18.45
C GLN A 208 0.10 -0.81 -17.89
N ARG A 209 -0.66 -1.20 -16.87
CA ARG A 209 -1.63 -0.31 -16.24
C ARG A 209 -0.99 0.89 -15.52
N LYS A 210 0.15 0.69 -14.87
CA LYS A 210 0.92 1.79 -14.27
C LYS A 210 1.34 2.81 -15.34
N ASP A 211 1.79 2.32 -16.49
CA ASP A 211 2.20 3.16 -17.62
C ASP A 211 1.00 3.97 -18.17
N GLU A 212 -0.14 3.32 -18.40
CA GLU A 212 -1.37 4.00 -18.83
C GLU A 212 -1.83 5.09 -17.84
N MET A 213 -1.73 4.85 -16.53
CA MET A 213 -2.12 5.81 -15.51
C MET A 213 -1.22 7.05 -15.55
N ILE A 214 0.09 6.85 -15.71
CA ILE A 214 1.07 7.93 -15.86
C ILE A 214 0.78 8.73 -17.15
N GLU A 215 0.51 8.05 -18.27
CA GLU A 215 0.18 8.70 -19.54
C GLU A 215 -1.10 9.54 -19.46
N ARG A 216 -2.17 9.00 -18.87
CA ARG A 216 -3.43 9.75 -18.66
C ARG A 216 -3.21 10.97 -17.76
N PHE A 217 -2.43 10.82 -16.70
CA PHE A 217 -2.10 11.92 -15.82
C PHE A 217 -1.36 13.03 -16.58
N MET A 218 -0.36 12.69 -17.41
CA MET A 218 0.36 13.65 -18.25
C MET A 218 -0.54 14.35 -19.28
N GLY A 219 -1.58 13.67 -19.77
CA GLY A 219 -2.55 14.23 -20.73
C GLY A 219 -3.67 15.08 -20.10
N SER A 220 -3.80 15.06 -18.77
CA SER A 220 -4.79 15.84 -18.02
C SER A 220 -4.21 17.14 -17.46
N ALA A 221 -5.06 18.13 -17.17
CA ALA A 221 -4.61 19.42 -16.60
C ALA A 221 -4.06 19.31 -15.15
N GLY A 222 -4.02 18.12 -14.55
CA GLY A 222 -3.32 17.87 -13.29
C GLY A 222 -4.03 18.38 -12.03
N GLU A 223 -5.34 18.58 -12.06
CA GLU A 223 -6.12 19.11 -10.93
C GLU A 223 -6.64 18.03 -9.97
N ASP A 224 -6.67 16.76 -10.38
CA ASP A 224 -7.13 15.66 -9.53
C ASP A 224 -6.05 15.21 -8.54
N LEU A 225 -6.22 15.58 -7.27
CA LEU A 225 -5.32 15.20 -6.17
C LEU A 225 -5.28 13.69 -5.91
N GLY A 226 -6.36 12.95 -6.21
CA GLY A 226 -6.38 11.50 -6.10
C GLY A 226 -5.46 10.86 -7.15
N ALA A 227 -5.59 11.28 -8.40
CA ALA A 227 -4.70 10.85 -9.48
C ALA A 227 -3.24 11.26 -9.21
N LEU A 228 -3.00 12.48 -8.72
CA LEU A 228 -1.66 12.96 -8.35
C LEU A 228 -1.01 12.05 -7.28
N ALA A 229 -1.74 11.73 -6.22
CA ALA A 229 -1.25 10.89 -5.13
C ALA A 229 -0.94 9.45 -5.59
N ASN A 230 -1.79 8.89 -6.44
CA ASN A 230 -1.57 7.57 -7.01
C ASN A 230 -0.35 7.56 -7.95
N VAL A 231 -0.22 8.53 -8.84
CA VAL A 231 0.97 8.66 -9.71
C VAL A 231 2.24 8.88 -8.89
N PHE A 232 2.16 9.68 -7.82
CA PHE A 232 3.26 9.86 -6.89
C PHE A 232 3.73 8.54 -6.27
N LYS A 233 2.80 7.75 -5.70
CA LYS A 233 3.08 6.40 -5.16
C LYS A 233 3.80 5.52 -6.18
N ILE A 234 3.35 5.56 -7.43
CA ILE A 234 3.89 4.73 -8.51
C ILE A 234 5.32 5.14 -8.87
N LEU A 235 5.51 6.43 -9.14
CA LEU A 235 6.79 6.97 -9.57
C LEU A 235 7.83 6.87 -8.46
N ALA A 236 7.46 7.10 -7.20
CA ALA A 236 8.36 6.95 -6.07
C ALA A 236 8.88 5.52 -5.94
N LYS A 237 7.98 4.52 -6.03
CA LYS A 237 8.37 3.10 -5.99
C LYS A 237 9.24 2.70 -7.18
N ARG A 238 8.93 3.17 -8.40
CA ARG A 238 9.76 2.93 -9.60
C ARG A 238 11.16 3.52 -9.46
N ASN A 239 11.25 4.79 -9.06
CA ASN A 239 12.53 5.45 -8.89
C ASN A 239 13.40 4.71 -7.88
N PHE A 240 12.83 4.29 -6.74
CA PHE A 240 13.58 3.50 -5.77
C PHE A 240 14.16 2.21 -6.37
N TYR A 241 13.37 1.44 -7.13
CA TYR A 241 13.87 0.25 -7.82
C TYR A 241 14.95 0.58 -8.86
N GLU A 242 14.79 1.64 -9.65
CA GLU A 242 15.80 2.06 -10.63
C GLU A 242 17.12 2.44 -9.93
N TYR A 243 17.06 3.18 -8.81
CA TYR A 243 18.25 3.49 -8.03
C TYR A 243 18.91 2.22 -7.50
N ASN A 244 18.13 1.24 -7.01
CA ASN A 244 18.65 -0.06 -6.58
C ASN A 244 19.30 -0.87 -7.71
N GLU A 245 18.74 -0.87 -8.92
CA GLU A 245 19.34 -1.54 -10.08
C GLU A 245 20.64 -0.87 -10.54
N LEU A 246 20.66 0.47 -10.53
CA LEU A 246 21.82 1.27 -10.97
C LEU A 246 22.98 1.22 -9.96
N ASN A 247 22.68 1.27 -8.66
CA ASN A 247 23.68 1.40 -7.61
C ASN A 247 23.93 0.09 -6.83
N GLY A 248 22.96 -0.84 -6.80
CA GLY A 248 23.13 -2.15 -6.18
C GLY A 248 24.17 -3.03 -6.88
N LYS A 249 24.49 -2.74 -8.15
CA LYS A 249 25.61 -3.34 -8.88
C LYS A 249 26.98 -2.71 -8.56
N ALA A 250 27.01 -1.54 -7.92
CA ALA A 250 28.24 -0.85 -7.53
C ALA A 250 28.79 -1.30 -6.15
N PHE A 251 28.00 -2.06 -5.38
CA PHE A 251 28.35 -2.57 -4.05
C PHE A 251 28.41 -4.10 -3.98
N ARG A 252 28.59 -4.79 -5.11
CA ARG A 252 28.95 -6.23 -5.17
C ARG A 252 30.39 -6.41 -5.62
#